data_AF-A0A8H4QZB3-F1
#
_entry.id   AF-A0A8H4QZB3-F1
#
_cell.length_a   1.000
_cell.length_b   1.000
_cell.length_c   1.000
_cell.angle_alpha   90.00
_cell.angle_beta   90.00
_cell.angle_gamma   90.00
#
_symmetry.space_group_name_H-M   'P 1'
#
loop_
_entity.id
_entity.type
_entity.pdbx_description
1 polymer ?
#
loop_
_entity_poly.entity_id
_entity_poly.type
_entity_poly.pdbx_seq_one_letter_code
_entity_poly.pdbx_strand_id
1 'polypeptide(L)'
;MSFSTVRTDPSSTLPMPKTVATKPYDWTYTTTYPGHESVEPKDPSQTVPGSFGFTWKPADPENTSNIIPLAELSRPDPILFYAEIPLFEDELHDNGSSSLLVRIRVMPKSFFILARFTLRVDNVLFRTYDTRIFHAFASSPPLLVREKSGWEAPYERVQRHLPRRDDLTPLTDPTFIGKVLADLPKIVSQKEGAKTGWRGMGTRTEVVELDK
;
A
#
# COMPACT_ATOMS: atom_id res chain seq x y z
N MET A 1 19.31 -53.87 -0.93
CA MET A 1 18.99 -52.62 -0.20
C MET A 1 20.29 -51.85 -0.06
N SER A 2 20.47 -50.79 -0.84
CA SER A 2 21.67 -49.94 -0.80
C SER A 2 21.25 -48.58 -0.25
N PHE A 3 21.69 -48.26 0.96
CA PHE A 3 21.45 -46.95 1.56
C PHE A 3 22.49 -45.97 1.02
N SER A 4 22.04 -44.95 0.30
CA SER A 4 22.87 -43.83 -0.13
C SER A 4 23.09 -42.90 1.06
N THR A 5 24.28 -42.95 1.66
CA THR A 5 24.72 -41.96 2.65
C THR A 5 25.26 -40.75 1.89
N VAL A 6 24.43 -39.74 1.66
CA VAL A 6 24.89 -38.44 1.16
C VAL A 6 25.66 -37.77 2.32
N ARG A 7 26.98 -37.88 2.28
CA ARG A 7 27.89 -37.07 3.11
C ARG A 7 27.75 -35.61 2.69
N THR A 8 27.27 -34.75 3.57
CA THR A 8 27.35 -33.30 3.40
C THR A 8 28.82 -32.88 3.47
N ASP A 9 29.31 -32.23 2.43
CA ASP A 9 30.67 -31.66 2.37
C ASP A 9 30.86 -30.62 3.49
N PRO A 10 31.90 -30.71 4.33
CA PRO A 10 32.12 -29.80 5.46
C PRO A 10 32.63 -28.41 5.05
N SER A 11 32.77 -28.12 3.74
CA SER A 11 33.32 -26.87 3.22
C SER A 11 32.31 -26.12 2.33
N SER A 12 31.18 -25.71 2.91
CA SER A 12 30.31 -24.72 2.27
C SER A 12 31.04 -23.36 2.24
N THR A 13 31.75 -23.07 1.16
CA THR A 13 32.36 -21.77 0.85
C THR A 13 31.34 -20.74 0.34
N LEU A 14 30.04 -21.05 0.39
CA LEU A 14 29.00 -20.08 0.09
C LEU A 14 29.05 -18.95 1.13
N PRO A 15 29.22 -17.69 0.71
CA PRO A 15 29.19 -16.57 1.65
C PRO A 15 27.82 -16.58 2.34
N MET A 16 27.82 -16.66 3.67
CA MET A 16 26.58 -16.55 4.42
C MET A 16 25.87 -15.26 4.00
N PRO A 17 24.57 -15.30 3.70
CA PRO A 17 23.81 -14.10 3.44
C PRO A 17 24.04 -13.15 4.62
N LYS A 18 24.36 -11.88 4.33
CA LYS A 18 24.59 -10.88 5.38
C LYS A 18 23.38 -10.86 6.31
N THR A 19 23.57 -11.30 7.54
CA THR A 19 22.52 -11.33 8.55
C THR A 19 22.20 -9.88 8.93
N VAL A 20 21.06 -9.40 8.46
CA VAL A 20 20.51 -8.12 8.91
C VAL A 20 19.96 -8.35 10.33
N ALA A 21 20.20 -7.42 11.25
CA ALA A 21 19.63 -7.49 12.58
C ALA A 21 18.10 -7.68 12.48
N THR A 22 17.59 -8.81 12.98
CA THR A 22 16.17 -9.16 12.92
C THR A 22 15.40 -8.13 13.73
N LYS A 23 14.56 -7.34 13.07
CA LYS A 23 13.59 -6.51 13.77
C LYS A 23 12.61 -7.46 14.51
N PRO A 24 12.38 -7.30 15.81
CA PRO A 24 11.39 -8.12 16.51
C PRO A 24 10.03 -7.94 15.85
N TYR A 25 9.31 -9.06 15.68
CA TYR A 25 7.95 -9.04 15.16
C TYR A 25 7.05 -8.28 16.13
N ASP A 26 6.27 -7.32 15.63
CA ASP A 26 5.50 -6.38 16.45
C ASP A 26 3.99 -6.70 16.52
N TRP A 27 3.55 -7.82 15.93
CA TRP A 27 2.14 -8.28 15.93
C TRP A 27 1.11 -7.30 15.35
N THR A 28 1.56 -6.25 14.64
CA THR A 28 0.63 -5.25 14.06
C THR A 28 0.14 -5.60 12.65
N TYR A 29 0.66 -6.68 12.05
CA TYR A 29 0.41 -7.07 10.65
C TYR A 29 0.65 -5.95 9.63
N THR A 30 1.54 -5.00 9.98
CA THR A 30 1.83 -3.86 9.13
C THR A 30 2.36 -4.29 7.78
N THR A 31 1.70 -3.80 6.73
CA THR A 31 2.06 -4.11 5.34
C THR A 31 2.25 -2.85 4.51
N THR A 32 3.20 -2.91 3.58
CA THR A 32 3.42 -1.90 2.53
C THR A 32 3.11 -2.48 1.15
N TYR A 33 2.37 -3.58 1.12
CA TYR A 33 2.08 -4.38 -0.05
C TYR A 33 1.37 -3.55 -1.14
N PRO A 34 2.00 -3.41 -2.33
CA PRO A 34 1.48 -2.56 -3.40
C PRO A 34 0.62 -3.31 -4.44
N GLY A 35 0.27 -4.58 -4.18
CA GLY A 35 -0.24 -5.51 -5.19
C GLY A 35 0.86 -6.41 -5.76
N HIS A 36 0.45 -7.52 -6.39
CA HIS A 36 1.32 -8.38 -7.18
C HIS A 36 0.79 -8.45 -8.62
N GLU A 37 1.70 -8.66 -9.55
CA GLU A 37 1.38 -8.89 -10.96
C GLU A 37 1.33 -10.41 -11.17
N SER A 38 0.17 -10.94 -11.55
CA SER A 38 0.08 -12.30 -12.06
C SER A 38 0.14 -12.25 -13.58
N VAL A 39 1.19 -12.83 -14.15
CA VAL A 39 1.18 -13.20 -15.57
C VAL A 39 0.63 -14.62 -15.61
N GLU A 40 -0.69 -14.76 -15.69
CA GLU A 40 -1.24 -16.06 -16.04
C GLU A 40 -0.89 -16.34 -17.52
N PRO A 41 -0.18 -17.43 -17.82
CA PRO A 41 0.10 -17.78 -19.20
C PRO A 41 -1.23 -18.06 -19.90
N LYS A 42 -1.53 -17.29 -20.94
CA LYS A 42 -2.72 -17.50 -21.79
C LYS A 42 -2.73 -18.89 -22.46
N ASP A 43 -1.59 -19.60 -22.44
CA ASP A 43 -1.42 -20.94 -23.00
C ASP A 43 -0.36 -21.73 -22.20
N PRO A 44 -0.69 -22.87 -21.57
CA PRO A 44 0.26 -23.68 -20.81
C PRO A 44 1.31 -24.40 -21.69
N SER A 45 1.17 -24.37 -23.02
CA SER A 45 2.10 -24.99 -23.97
C SER A 45 3.18 -24.05 -24.51
N GLN A 46 3.09 -22.75 -24.21
CA GLN A 46 4.09 -21.76 -24.63
C GLN A 46 5.06 -21.46 -23.48
N THR A 47 6.22 -22.11 -23.49
CA THR A 47 7.41 -21.62 -22.81
C THR A 47 7.86 -20.32 -23.48
N VAL A 48 7.30 -19.18 -23.09
CA VAL A 48 7.73 -17.87 -23.58
C VAL A 48 9.01 -17.45 -22.84
N PRO A 49 10.17 -17.32 -23.52
CA PRO A 49 11.31 -16.59 -23.00
C PRO A 49 11.03 -15.11 -23.28
N GLY A 50 10.35 -14.45 -22.35
CA GLY A 50 9.98 -13.05 -22.51
C GLY A 50 8.85 -12.71 -21.56
N SER A 51 9.21 -12.28 -20.35
CA SER A 51 8.27 -11.60 -19.47
C SER A 51 7.65 -10.43 -20.26
N PHE A 52 6.34 -10.47 -20.53
CA PHE A 52 5.55 -9.25 -20.79
C PHE A 52 5.45 -8.48 -19.46
N GLY A 53 6.62 -8.12 -18.91
CA GLY A 53 6.80 -7.56 -17.59
C GLY A 53 6.54 -6.07 -17.66
N PHE A 54 5.35 -5.67 -17.23
CA PHE A 54 5.04 -4.28 -16.96
C PHE A 54 6.11 -3.71 -16.03
N THR A 55 6.99 -2.86 -16.56
CA THR A 55 8.09 -2.30 -15.77
C THR A 55 7.66 -0.95 -15.22
N TRP A 56 7.37 -0.91 -13.92
CA TRP A 56 7.09 0.33 -13.20
C TRP A 56 8.30 1.27 -13.22
N LYS A 57 8.10 2.48 -13.73
CA LYS A 57 9.11 3.55 -13.72
C LYS A 57 8.72 4.61 -12.70
N PRO A 58 9.67 5.27 -12.03
CA PRO A 58 9.36 6.44 -11.22
C PRO A 58 8.61 7.49 -12.06
N ALA A 59 7.55 8.07 -11.50
CA ALA A 59 6.84 9.17 -12.12
C ALA A 59 7.74 10.41 -12.20
N ASP A 60 7.74 11.08 -13.35
CA ASP A 60 8.27 12.44 -13.48
C ASP A 60 7.29 13.42 -12.80
N PRO A 61 7.71 14.16 -11.74
CA PRO A 61 6.87 15.12 -11.05
C PRO A 61 6.40 16.30 -11.91
N GLU A 62 7.15 16.66 -12.96
CA GLU A 62 6.82 17.78 -13.85
C GLU A 62 5.72 17.40 -14.86
N ASN A 63 5.52 16.10 -15.10
CA ASN A 63 4.50 15.62 -16.01
C ASN A 63 3.17 15.38 -15.28
N THR A 64 2.19 16.25 -15.54
CA THR A 64 0.85 16.18 -14.94
C THR A 64 0.13 14.86 -15.23
N SER A 65 0.45 14.19 -16.35
CA SER A 65 -0.15 12.89 -16.70
C SER A 65 0.27 11.77 -15.74
N ASN A 66 1.39 11.93 -15.05
CA ASN A 66 1.90 10.96 -14.08
C ASN A 66 1.30 11.14 -12.67
N ILE A 67 0.40 12.10 -12.49
CA ILE A 67 -0.22 12.43 -11.19
C ILE A 67 -1.68 11.97 -11.22
N ILE A 68 -2.16 11.41 -10.10
CA ILE A 68 -3.57 11.04 -9.97
C ILE A 68 -4.41 12.32 -9.82
N PRO A 69 -5.38 12.59 -10.71
CA PRO A 69 -6.20 13.80 -10.64
C PRO A 69 -7.30 13.64 -9.57
N LEU A 70 -6.93 13.76 -8.28
CA LEU A 70 -7.85 13.62 -7.15
C LEU A 70 -9.07 14.57 -7.23
N ALA A 71 -8.90 15.74 -7.84
CA ALA A 71 -9.99 16.69 -8.06
C ALA A 71 -11.05 16.15 -9.04
N GLU A 72 -10.64 15.42 -10.07
CA GLU A 72 -11.57 14.79 -11.02
C GLU A 72 -12.30 13.61 -10.38
N LEU A 73 -11.60 12.81 -9.57
CA LEU A 73 -12.18 11.68 -8.84
C LEU A 73 -13.18 12.09 -7.74
N SER A 74 -13.15 13.36 -7.34
CA SER A 74 -14.09 13.97 -6.39
C SER A 74 -15.37 14.47 -7.07
N ARG A 75 -15.42 14.51 -8.40
CA ARG A 75 -16.63 14.87 -9.15
C ARG A 75 -17.68 13.76 -9.00
N PRO A 76 -18.98 14.12 -8.99
CA PRO A 76 -20.07 13.15 -8.92
C PRO A 76 -20.33 12.49 -10.28
N ASP A 77 -19.32 11.87 -10.87
CA ASP A 77 -19.49 11.04 -12.06
C ASP A 77 -20.22 9.72 -11.68
N PRO A 78 -21.08 9.18 -12.56
CA PRO A 78 -21.78 7.94 -12.28
C PRO A 78 -20.78 6.79 -12.10
N ILE A 79 -20.92 6.05 -11.00
CA ILE A 79 -20.12 4.86 -10.75
C ILE A 79 -20.77 3.69 -11.49
N LEU A 80 -20.12 3.23 -12.55
CA LEU A 80 -20.57 2.08 -13.35
C LEU A 80 -20.33 0.76 -12.63
N PHE A 81 -19.26 0.69 -11.83
CA PHE A 81 -18.95 -0.46 -10.99
C PHE A 81 -18.29 -0.02 -9.69
N TYR A 82 -18.72 -0.64 -8.59
CA TYR A 82 -18.15 -0.48 -7.26
C TYR A 82 -17.91 -1.84 -6.63
N ALA A 83 -16.75 -2.02 -6.01
CA ALA A 83 -16.49 -3.15 -5.14
C ALA A 83 -15.71 -2.71 -3.91
N GLU A 84 -16.01 -3.32 -2.78
CA GLU A 84 -15.28 -3.19 -1.53
C GLU A 84 -14.90 -4.58 -1.04
N ILE A 85 -13.60 -4.83 -0.90
CA ILE A 85 -13.04 -6.16 -0.68
C ILE A 85 -12.10 -6.09 0.53
N PRO A 86 -12.55 -6.55 1.71
CA PRO A 86 -11.67 -6.69 2.87
C PRO A 86 -10.70 -7.85 2.63
N LEU A 87 -9.39 -7.61 2.78
CA LEU A 87 -8.37 -8.64 2.65
C LEU A 87 -8.05 -9.30 3.99
N PHE A 88 -7.91 -8.50 5.05
CA PHE A 88 -7.82 -8.99 6.43
C PHE A 88 -8.25 -7.90 7.42
N GLU A 89 -8.59 -8.36 8.62
CA GLU A 89 -8.88 -7.54 9.79
C GLU A 89 -8.47 -8.30 11.06
N ASP A 90 -7.94 -7.59 12.04
CA ASP A 90 -7.51 -8.11 13.35
C ASP A 90 -7.70 -7.03 14.43
N GLU A 91 -8.15 -7.42 15.63
CA GLU A 91 -8.42 -6.50 16.75
C GLU A 91 -7.24 -6.35 17.73
N LEU A 92 -6.07 -6.91 17.40
CA LEU A 92 -4.84 -6.82 18.19
C LEU A 92 -5.04 -7.26 19.65
N HIS A 93 -5.85 -8.29 19.88
CA HIS A 93 -6.26 -8.74 21.21
C HIS A 93 -6.86 -7.59 22.05
N ASP A 94 -7.82 -6.87 21.49
CA ASP A 94 -8.50 -5.71 22.10
C ASP A 94 -7.60 -4.49 22.37
N ASN A 95 -6.41 -4.41 21.76
CA ASN A 95 -5.49 -3.27 21.90
C ASN A 95 -5.50 -2.32 20.69
N GLY A 96 -6.48 -2.47 19.79
CA GLY A 96 -6.62 -1.58 18.65
C GLY A 96 -7.30 -2.26 17.48
N SER A 97 -6.80 -2.00 16.27
CA SER A 97 -7.27 -2.66 15.06
C SER A 97 -6.24 -2.57 13.94
N SER A 98 -6.17 -3.60 13.11
CA SER A 98 -5.33 -3.67 11.91
C SER A 98 -6.15 -4.24 10.77
N SER A 99 -6.30 -3.48 9.68
CA SER A 99 -7.14 -3.90 8.54
C SER A 99 -6.55 -3.46 7.21
N LEU A 100 -6.82 -4.25 6.16
CA LEU A 100 -6.50 -3.92 4.78
C LEU A 100 -7.77 -4.06 3.92
N LEU A 101 -8.24 -2.92 3.40
CA LEU A 101 -9.46 -2.82 2.60
C LEU A 101 -9.14 -2.32 1.19
N VAL A 102 -9.67 -2.99 0.17
CA VAL A 102 -9.55 -2.56 -1.23
C VAL A 102 -10.88 -2.05 -1.73
N ARG A 103 -10.91 -0.80 -2.22
CA ARG A 103 -12.06 -0.18 -2.88
C ARG A 103 -11.77 0.02 -4.36
N ILE A 104 -12.69 -0.42 -5.21
CA ILE A 104 -12.61 -0.31 -6.66
C ILE A 104 -13.78 0.55 -7.12
N ARG A 105 -13.49 1.58 -7.91
CA ARG A 105 -14.48 2.42 -8.59
C ARG A 105 -14.18 2.40 -10.08
N VAL A 106 -15.19 2.17 -10.91
CA VAL A 106 -15.11 2.37 -12.37
C VAL A 106 -16.11 3.44 -12.79
N MET A 107 -15.63 4.43 -13.53
CA MET A 107 -16.37 5.56 -14.07
C MET A 107 -16.27 5.51 -15.60
N PRO A 108 -17.12 6.22 -16.36
CA PRO A 108 -17.10 6.15 -17.82
C PRO A 108 -15.75 6.48 -18.48
N LYS A 109 -14.92 7.30 -17.83
CA LYS A 109 -13.64 7.79 -18.39
C LYS A 109 -12.39 7.19 -17.75
N SER A 110 -12.53 6.49 -16.63
CA SER A 110 -11.40 6.03 -15.83
C SER A 110 -11.81 4.97 -14.80
N PHE A 111 -10.83 4.26 -14.25
CA PHE A 111 -11.00 3.55 -12.99
C PHE A 111 -10.05 4.05 -11.92
N PHE A 112 -10.43 3.81 -10.67
CA PHE A 112 -9.64 4.13 -9.49
C PHE A 112 -9.72 3.00 -8.47
N ILE A 113 -8.57 2.57 -7.97
CA ILE A 113 -8.45 1.55 -6.93
C ILE A 113 -7.72 2.18 -5.74
N LEU A 114 -8.26 1.98 -4.54
CA LEU A 114 -7.63 2.34 -3.28
C LEU A 114 -7.50 1.07 -2.42
N ALA A 115 -6.28 0.58 -2.25
CA ALA A 115 -5.95 -0.37 -1.19
C ALA A 115 -5.44 0.41 0.02
N ARG A 116 -6.19 0.41 1.12
CA ARG A 116 -5.85 1.12 2.35
C ARG A 116 -5.60 0.14 3.47
N PHE A 117 -4.37 0.11 3.96
CA PHE A 117 -4.04 -0.44 5.27
C PHE A 117 -4.29 0.62 6.34
N THR A 118 -5.02 0.26 7.41
CA THR A 118 -5.23 1.12 8.58
C THR A 118 -4.87 0.34 9.83
N LEU A 119 -3.99 0.93 10.63
CA LEU A 119 -3.59 0.43 11.93
C LEU A 119 -3.86 1.49 12.99
N ARG A 120 -4.53 1.06 14.05
CA ARG A 120 -4.68 1.77 15.30
C ARG A 120 -4.13 0.87 16.39
N VAL A 121 -3.21 1.39 17.19
CA VAL A 121 -2.83 0.79 18.47
C VAL A 121 -3.26 1.78 19.53
N ASP A 122 -4.20 1.37 20.38
CA ASP A 122 -4.88 2.27 21.30
C ASP A 122 -3.89 2.92 22.26
N ASN A 123 -4.02 4.24 22.42
CA ASN A 123 -3.11 5.10 23.20
C ASN A 123 -1.64 5.09 22.75
N VAL A 124 -1.29 4.45 21.63
CA VAL A 124 0.08 4.37 21.12
C VAL A 124 0.23 5.15 19.81
N LEU A 125 -0.38 4.68 18.71
CA LEU A 125 -0.22 5.31 17.39
C LEU A 125 -1.34 4.99 16.42
N PHE A 126 -1.40 5.78 15.36
CA PHE A 126 -2.10 5.47 14.13
C PHE A 126 -1.11 5.34 12.97
N ARG A 127 -1.41 4.45 12.04
CA ARG A 127 -0.65 4.24 10.82
C ARG A 127 -1.61 3.95 9.66
N THR A 128 -1.37 4.58 8.52
CA THR A 128 -2.12 4.34 7.29
C THR A 128 -1.15 4.14 6.15
N TYR A 129 -1.41 3.15 5.28
CA TYR A 129 -0.67 2.98 4.04
C TYR A 129 -1.66 2.79 2.88
N ASP A 130 -1.67 3.76 1.97
CA ASP A 130 -2.51 3.76 0.79
C ASP A 130 -1.70 3.37 -0.44
N THR A 131 -2.20 2.40 -1.20
CA THR A 131 -1.81 2.18 -2.59
C THR A 131 -2.98 2.57 -3.48
N ARG A 132 -2.78 3.63 -4.28
CA ARG A 132 -3.76 4.16 -5.22
C ARG A 132 -3.34 3.79 -6.62
N ILE A 133 -4.25 3.24 -7.41
CA ILE A 133 -4.03 2.94 -8.82
C ILE A 133 -5.09 3.67 -9.63
N PHE A 134 -4.66 4.38 -10.66
CA PHE A 134 -5.51 5.17 -11.53
C PHE A 134 -5.16 4.92 -12.99
N HIS A 135 -6.20 4.91 -13.82
CA HIS A 135 -6.07 4.87 -15.27
C HIS A 135 -7.20 5.65 -15.92
N ALA A 136 -6.86 6.55 -16.83
CA ALA A 136 -7.82 7.22 -17.71
C ALA A 136 -7.90 6.48 -19.05
N PHE A 137 -9.09 6.08 -19.46
CA PHE A 137 -9.32 5.32 -20.70
C PHE A 137 -8.98 6.11 -21.96
N ALA A 138 -9.04 7.45 -21.87
CA ALA A 138 -8.66 8.33 -22.97
C ALA A 138 -7.15 8.71 -22.97
N SER A 139 -6.34 8.16 -22.05
CA SER A 139 -4.91 8.47 -22.00
C SER A 139 -4.17 7.99 -23.24
N SER A 140 -3.33 8.87 -23.80
CA SER A 140 -2.47 8.56 -24.95
C SER A 140 -1.07 9.12 -24.69
N PRO A 141 -0.05 8.27 -24.43
CA PRO A 141 -0.11 6.81 -24.37
C PRO A 141 -0.99 6.28 -23.21
N PRO A 142 -1.52 5.04 -23.29
CA PRO A 142 -2.26 4.43 -22.19
C PRO A 142 -1.37 4.29 -20.96
N LEU A 143 -1.70 5.02 -19.89
CA LEU A 143 -0.83 5.12 -18.72
C LEU A 143 -1.56 4.63 -17.47
N LEU A 144 -0.90 3.75 -16.71
CA LEU A 144 -1.34 3.32 -15.38
C LEU A 144 -0.47 4.03 -14.35
N VAL A 145 -1.10 4.78 -13.44
CA VAL A 145 -0.41 5.51 -12.37
C VAL A 145 -0.64 4.78 -11.05
N ARG A 146 0.43 4.51 -10.30
CA ARG A 146 0.39 3.97 -8.94
C ARG A 146 1.06 4.91 -7.96
N GLU A 147 0.31 5.38 -6.99
CA GLU A 147 0.82 6.16 -5.88
C GLU A 147 0.77 5.34 -4.60
N LYS A 148 1.92 5.24 -3.91
CA LYS A 148 2.06 4.60 -2.61
C LYS A 148 2.35 5.67 -1.58
N SER A 149 1.53 5.76 -0.54
CA SER A 149 1.69 6.76 0.50
C SER A 149 1.50 6.17 1.88
N GLY A 150 2.48 6.35 2.77
CA GLY A 150 2.39 5.96 4.17
C GLY A 150 2.45 7.16 5.10
N TRP A 151 1.64 7.08 6.16
CA TRP A 151 1.60 8.05 7.25
C TRP A 151 1.55 7.36 8.60
N GLU A 152 2.20 7.95 9.59
CA GLU A 152 2.18 7.48 10.98
C GLU A 152 2.15 8.69 11.93
N ALA A 153 1.44 8.59 13.04
CA ALA A 153 1.52 9.59 14.09
C ALA A 153 1.19 8.98 15.46
N PRO A 154 1.71 9.53 16.58
CA PRO A 154 1.28 9.15 17.91
C PRO A 154 -0.23 9.33 18.12
N TYR A 155 -0.84 8.46 18.91
CA TYR A 155 -2.29 8.43 19.13
C TYR A 155 -2.85 9.80 19.53
N GLU A 156 -2.21 10.44 20.52
CA GLU A 156 -2.60 11.76 21.02
C GLU A 156 -2.61 12.86 19.95
N ARG A 157 -1.74 12.76 18.93
CA ARG A 157 -1.67 13.76 17.85
C ARG A 157 -2.93 13.71 17.01
N VAL A 158 -3.40 12.52 16.66
CA VAL A 158 -4.65 12.33 15.91
C VAL A 158 -5.85 12.69 16.78
N GLN A 159 -5.85 12.28 18.05
CA GLN A 159 -6.90 12.60 19.02
C GLN A 159 -7.16 14.10 19.19
N ARG A 160 -6.12 14.96 19.08
CA ARG A 160 -6.28 16.42 19.14
C ARG A 160 -7.09 17.03 17.99
N HIS A 161 -7.33 16.27 16.92
CA HIS A 161 -8.11 16.69 15.76
C HIS A 161 -9.57 16.22 15.82
N LEU A 162 -9.99 15.60 16.93
CA LEU A 162 -11.38 15.23 17.14
C LEU A 162 -12.28 16.48 17.12
N PRO A 163 -13.43 16.45 16.41
CA PRO A 163 -14.41 17.53 16.44
C PRO A 163 -14.96 17.82 17.85
N ARG A 164 -15.10 16.76 18.66
CA ARG A 164 -15.56 16.77 20.05
C ARG A 164 -14.60 15.91 20.86
N ARG A 165 -14.07 16.42 21.97
CA ARG A 165 -13.01 15.74 22.73
C ARG A 165 -13.50 14.51 23.52
N ASP A 166 -14.78 14.51 23.83
CA ASP A 166 -15.54 13.48 24.53
C ASP A 166 -15.98 12.33 23.61
N ASP A 167 -15.99 12.56 22.29
CA ASP A 167 -16.38 11.57 21.29
C ASP A 167 -15.14 10.96 20.61
N LEU A 168 -14.83 9.71 20.98
CA LEU A 168 -13.70 8.95 20.42
C LEU A 168 -14.09 8.15 19.17
N THR A 169 -15.37 8.12 18.76
CA THR A 169 -15.83 7.34 17.60
C THR A 169 -15.08 7.68 16.30
N PRO A 170 -14.68 8.93 16.01
CA PRO A 170 -13.90 9.20 14.79
C PRO A 170 -12.54 8.48 14.76
N LEU A 171 -11.97 8.11 15.91
CA LEU A 171 -10.72 7.35 15.99
C LEU A 171 -10.86 5.88 15.59
N THR A 172 -12.07 5.40 15.28
CA THR A 172 -12.29 4.09 14.67
C THR A 172 -12.54 4.18 13.16
N ASP A 173 -12.75 5.37 12.59
CA ASP A 173 -13.04 5.55 11.17
C ASP A 173 -11.75 5.68 10.34
N PRO A 174 -11.45 4.73 9.42
CA PRO A 174 -10.30 4.79 8.53
C PRO A 174 -10.27 6.03 7.63
N THR A 175 -11.43 6.61 7.33
CA THR A 175 -11.53 7.81 6.50
C THR A 175 -11.07 9.03 7.28
N PHE A 176 -11.59 9.23 8.49
CA PHE A 176 -11.14 10.26 9.42
C PHE A 176 -9.65 10.15 9.73
N ILE A 177 -9.18 8.96 10.17
CA ILE A 177 -7.77 8.73 10.52
C ILE A 177 -6.87 9.07 9.33
N GLY A 178 -7.18 8.52 8.15
CA GLY A 178 -6.42 8.77 6.93
C GLY A 178 -6.37 10.24 6.56
N LYS A 179 -7.49 10.96 6.69
CA LYS A 179 -7.56 12.41 6.44
C LYS A 179 -6.69 13.19 7.40
N VAL A 180 -6.84 12.99 8.71
CA VAL A 180 -6.04 13.69 9.72
C VAL A 180 -4.55 13.45 9.52
N LEU A 181 -4.14 12.21 9.26
CA LEU A 181 -2.74 11.87 9.00
C LEU A 181 -2.19 12.54 7.73
N ALA A 182 -2.99 12.67 6.67
CA ALA A 182 -2.61 13.38 5.45
C ALA A 182 -2.54 14.91 5.64
N ASP A 183 -3.41 15.49 6.47
CA ASP A 183 -3.47 16.93 6.75
C ASP A 183 -2.33 17.37 7.71
N LEU A 184 -1.75 16.46 8.49
CA LEU A 184 -0.59 16.74 9.33
C LEU A 184 0.63 17.14 8.47
N PRO A 185 1.54 18.00 8.99
CA PRO A 185 2.76 18.35 8.29
C PRO A 185 3.57 17.11 7.90
N LYS A 186 4.06 17.03 6.65
CA LYS A 186 4.81 15.86 6.13
C LYS A 186 6.02 15.47 7.00
N ILE A 187 6.67 16.45 7.64
CA ILE A 187 7.77 16.19 8.59
C ILE A 187 7.29 15.34 9.78
N VAL A 188 6.07 15.56 10.24
CA VAL A 188 5.48 14.83 11.38
C VAL A 188 4.96 13.47 10.92
N SER A 189 4.08 13.42 9.91
CA SER A 189 3.36 12.18 9.57
C SER A 189 4.08 11.27 8.58
N GLN A 190 5.02 11.80 7.79
CA GLN A 190 5.72 11.04 6.74
C GLN A 190 7.23 10.93 6.92
N LYS A 191 7.82 11.55 7.96
CA LYS A 191 9.25 11.43 8.28
C LYS A 191 9.48 10.96 9.72
N GLU A 192 9.03 11.72 10.71
CA GLU A 192 9.21 11.39 12.13
C GLU A 192 8.30 10.24 12.58
N GLY A 193 7.03 10.29 12.18
CA GLY A 193 6.01 9.33 12.57
C GLY A 193 5.76 9.30 14.08
N ALA A 194 5.56 8.10 14.60
CA ALA A 194 5.51 7.80 16.04
C ALA A 194 6.85 7.28 16.56
N LYS A 195 7.96 7.57 15.85
CA LYS A 195 9.33 7.14 16.18
C LYS A 195 9.53 5.61 16.23
N THR A 196 8.71 4.87 15.48
CA THR A 196 8.79 3.40 15.41
C THR A 196 9.88 2.89 14.45
N GLY A 197 10.47 3.78 13.65
CA GLY A 197 11.39 3.43 12.56
C GLY A 197 10.71 2.74 11.38
N TRP A 198 9.39 2.89 11.22
CA TRP A 198 8.66 2.34 10.08
C TRP A 198 9.11 2.98 8.76
N ARG A 199 9.52 2.15 7.79
CA ARG A 199 10.09 2.58 6.51
C ARG A 199 9.05 2.83 5.42
N GLY A 200 7.77 2.52 5.68
CA GLY A 200 6.68 2.71 4.72
C GLY A 200 6.16 4.14 4.61
N MET A 201 6.68 5.07 5.42
CA MET A 201 6.29 6.48 5.40
C MET A 201 6.79 7.21 4.15
N GLY A 202 6.06 8.26 3.75
CA GLY A 202 6.36 9.05 2.56
C GLY A 202 5.48 8.67 1.39
N THR A 203 5.61 9.42 0.30
CA THR A 203 4.84 9.23 -0.93
C THR A 203 5.77 8.93 -2.09
N ARG A 204 5.45 7.91 -2.87
CA ARG A 204 6.15 7.54 -4.11
C ARG A 204 5.14 7.23 -5.20
N THR A 205 5.34 7.86 -6.35
CA THR A 205 4.51 7.64 -7.53
C THR A 205 5.31 6.92 -8.60
N GLU A 206 4.69 5.92 -9.21
CA GLU A 206 5.25 5.10 -10.27
C GLU A 206 4.23 5.02 -11.40
N VAL A 207 4.71 4.89 -12.62
CA VAL A 207 3.89 4.77 -13.81
C VAL A 207 4.31 3.58 -14.65
N VAL A 208 3.37 3.01 -15.37
CA VAL A 208 3.65 2.05 -16.43
C VAL A 208 2.80 2.38 -17.66
N GLU A 209 3.45 2.39 -18.81
CA GLU A 209 2.77 2.51 -20.10
C GLU A 209 2.25 1.12 -20.50
N LEU A 210 1.00 1.04 -20.91
CA LEU A 210 0.38 -0.20 -21.35
C LEU A 210 0.54 -0.32 -22.86
N ASP A 211 1.00 -1.49 -23.32
CA ASP A 211 1.00 -1.83 -24.74
C ASP A 211 -0.44 -1.87 -25.27
N LYS A 212 -0.65 -1.38 -26.49
CA LYS A 212 -1.97 -1.36 -27.15
C LYS A 212 -2.38 -2.73 -27.68
#